data_AF-A0A352CDD8-F1
#
_entry.id   AF-A0A352CDD8-F1
#
_cell.length_a   1.000
_cell.length_b   1.000
_cell.length_c   1.000
_cell.angle_alpha   90.00
_cell.angle_beta   90.00
_cell.angle_gamma   90.00
#
_symmetry.space_group_name_H-M   'P 1'
#
loop_
_entity.id
_entity.type
_entity.pdbx_description
1 polymer ?
#
loop_
_entity_poly.entity_id
_entity_poly.type
_entity_poly.pdbx_seq_one_letter_code
_entity_poly.pdbx_strand_id
1 'polypeptide(L)' 'YVKHTGQTYDVIERTLDRDHFMTAEEAKAFGLVDQVFEKRALTEAPK' A
#
# COMPACT_ATOMS: atom_id res chain seq x y z
N TYR A 1 3.10 -6.33 9.10
CA TYR A 1 1.97 -6.52 8.18
C TYR A 1 0.64 -6.52 8.93
N VAL A 2 0.23 -7.59 9.63
CA VAL A 2 -1.13 -7.73 10.22
C VAL A 2 -1.62 -6.50 11.01
N LYS A 3 -0.78 -5.94 11.90
CA LYS A 3 -1.15 -4.80 12.77
C LYS A 3 -1.31 -3.46 12.05
N HIS A 4 -0.82 -3.33 10.82
CA HIS A 4 -0.80 -2.07 10.08
C HIS A 4 -1.59 -2.13 8.79
N THR A 5 -1.65 -3.28 8.14
CA THR A 5 -2.41 -3.48 6.89
C THR A 5 -3.87 -3.87 7.12
N GLY A 6 -4.24 -4.31 8.34
CA GLY A 6 -5.58 -4.84 8.62
C GLY A 6 -5.89 -6.18 7.93
N GLN A 7 -4.92 -6.75 7.20
CA GLN A 7 -5.02 -8.03 6.53
C GLN A 7 -4.91 -9.18 7.54
N THR A 8 -5.61 -10.28 7.26
CA THR A 8 -5.52 -11.51 8.08
C THR A 8 -4.17 -12.19 7.92
N TYR A 9 -3.81 -13.02 8.92
CA TYR A 9 -2.51 -13.71 8.95
C TYR A 9 -2.32 -14.63 7.72
N ASP A 10 -3.33 -15.42 7.35
CA ASP A 10 -3.31 -16.29 6.16
C ASP A 10 -3.03 -15.54 4.86
N VAL A 11 -3.58 -14.34 4.69
CA VAL A 11 -3.35 -13.54 3.48
C VAL A 11 -1.90 -13.06 3.44
N ILE A 12 -1.38 -12.61 4.57
CA ILE A 12 0.00 -12.16 4.69
C ILE A 12 1.00 -13.30 4.47
N GLU A 13 0.74 -14.48 5.04
CA GLU A 13 1.58 -15.65 4.87
C GLU A 13 1.65 -16.09 3.41
N ARG A 14 0.51 -16.14 2.70
CA ARG A 14 0.48 -16.48 1.27
C ARG A 14 1.15 -15.43 0.38
N THR A 15 1.03 -14.15 0.74
CA THR A 15 1.67 -13.05 0.00
C THR A 15 3.18 -12.95 0.29
N LEU A 16 3.66 -13.45 1.42
CA LEU A 16 5.09 -13.45 1.79
C LEU A 16 5.82 -14.76 1.42
N ASP A 17 5.10 -15.86 1.18
CA ASP A 17 5.67 -17.16 0.80
C ASP A 17 6.39 -17.11 -0.56
N ARG A 18 5.95 -16.23 -1.46
CA ARG A 18 6.55 -15.96 -2.78
C ARG A 18 6.59 -14.47 -3.03
N ASP A 19 7.59 -14.00 -3.77
CA ASP A 19 7.64 -12.60 -4.21
C ASP A 19 6.35 -12.21 -4.93
N HIS A 20 5.57 -11.33 -4.30
CA HIS A 20 4.30 -10.85 -4.81
C HIS A 20 4.39 -9.36 -5.13
N PHE A 21 4.63 -9.04 -6.40
CA PHE A 21 4.63 -7.67 -6.88
C PHE A 21 3.20 -7.15 -6.97
N MET A 22 2.95 -6.00 -6.35
CA MET A 22 1.66 -5.32 -6.38
C MET A 22 1.78 -4.02 -7.17
N THR A 23 0.76 -3.68 -7.92
CA THR A 23 0.59 -2.33 -8.48
C THR A 23 0.32 -1.33 -7.35
N ALA A 24 0.45 -0.04 -7.64
CA ALA A 24 0.25 1.01 -6.64
C ALA A 24 -1.18 0.98 -6.04
N GLU A 25 -2.20 0.71 -6.87
CA GLU A 25 -3.58 0.58 -6.41
C GLU A 25 -3.79 -0.65 -5.52
N GLU A 26 -3.20 -1.79 -5.90
CA GLU A 26 -3.26 -3.02 -5.10
C GLU A 26 -2.56 -2.86 -3.76
N ALA A 27 -1.41 -2.18 -3.72
CA ALA A 27 -0.71 -1.88 -2.47
C ALA A 27 -1.55 -0.98 -1.54
N LYS A 28 -2.35 -0.06 -2.11
CA LYS A 28 -3.28 0.76 -1.34
C LYS A 28 -4.45 -0.06 -0.79
N ALA A 29 -5.06 -0.89 -1.63
CA ALA A 29 -6.11 -1.81 -1.20
C ALA A 29 -5.61 -2.81 -0.14
N PHE A 30 -4.34 -3.19 -0.23
CA PHE A 30 -3.71 -4.07 0.76
C PHE A 30 -3.43 -3.37 2.09
N GLY A 31 -3.56 -2.04 2.17
CA GLY A 31 -3.26 -1.25 3.36
C GLY A 31 -1.76 -1.03 3.58
N LEU A 32 -0.93 -1.19 2.55
CA LEU A 32 0.52 -0.90 2.61
C LEU A 32 0.83 0.58 2.38
N VAL A 33 -0.02 1.28 1.63
CA VAL A 33 0.12 2.70 1.31
C VAL A 33 -1.23 3.40 1.43
N ASP A 34 -1.26 4.61 1.97
CA ASP A 34 -2.50 5.35 2.20
C ASP A 34 -3.04 6.03 0.93
N GLN A 35 -2.13 6.58 0.12
CA GLN A 35 -2.47 7.32 -1.10
C GLN A 35 -1.46 7.07 -2.22
N VAL A 36 -1.98 6.97 -3.44
CA VAL A 36 -1.21 6.85 -4.69
C VAL A 36 -1.34 8.17 -5.42
N PHE A 37 -0.21 8.79 -5.78
CA PHE A 37 -0.17 10.04 -6.53
C PHE A 37 0.34 9.79 -7.94
N GLU A 38 -0.45 10.09 -8.96
CA GLU A 38 -0.02 9.96 -10.36
C GLU A 38 0.85 11.13 -10.83
N LYS A 39 0.66 12.29 -10.21
CA LYS A 39 1.42 13.51 -10.48
C LYS A 39 1.80 14.14 -9.16
N ARG A 40 2.92 14.85 -9.15
CA ARG A 40 3.37 15.59 -7.97
C ARG A 40 2.25 16.53 -7.56
N ALA A 41 1.75 16.39 -6.33
CA ALA A 41 0.86 17.38 -5.77
C ALA A 41 1.59 18.72 -5.84
N LEU A 42 1.06 19.66 -6.62
CA LEU A 42 1.48 21.06 -6.56
C LEU A 42 1.10 21.53 -5.16
N THR A 43 2.00 21.33 -4.21
CA THR A 43 1.88 21.92 -2.88
C THR A 43 1.93 23.43 -3.09
N GLU A 44 0.77 24.08 -3.02
CA GLU A 44 0.69 25.51 -2.80
C GLU A 44 1.41 25.78 -1.48
N ALA A 45 2.69 26.16 -1.57
CA ALA A 45 3.44 26.66 -0.44
C ALA A 45 2.73 27.93 0.05
N PRO A 46 2.38 28.05 1.34
CA PRO A 46 1.82 29.29 1.84
C PRO A 46 2.91 30.36 1.72
N LYS A 47 2.58 31.42 0.97
CA LYS A 47 3.40 32.62 0.83
C LYS A 47 3.36 33.46 2.12
#